data_AF-A0A3S0D0I8-F1
#
_entry.id   AF-A0A3S0D0I8-F1
#
_cell.length_a   1.000
_cell.length_b   1.000
_cell.length_c   1.000
_cell.angle_alpha   90.00
_cell.angle_beta   90.00
_cell.angle_gamma   90.00
#
_symmetry.space_group_name_H-M   'P 1'
#
loop_
_entity.id
_entity.type
_entity.pdbx_description
1 polymer ?
#
loop_
_entity_poly.entity_id
_entity_poly.type
_entity_poly.pdbx_seq_one_letter_code
_entity_poly.pdbx_strand_id
1 'polypeptide(L)'
;MASFQTKGSRFALVPEVTEGTPVSPSSGGQYIALQDGYDLEPAFDTLENAELTGSIGKAKPVLGLENPTVSLSHYIRHSGVEGQEPNFGKMIEGILGGKSVNGTQYNTTTGSTAGSATAAATIAHAVGTGTNFERGEGLLIKDGTNGYKIRNVLSVATDTSTLNFNLSAAPGSGVGLGKAVLYKPGTSYPTFTAWDYRGNGGAVQMVAGSRVTEMSIEASAGEYINGSFTLEGLSYYFNPIELTSSNNKLDFDDGSEKNVTIAAGFYKDPHDLASAVQTAMDAASSDTITCVYNDSTGKFTITSDGSSLDLLWNTGTNTAQTIGTKLGFLVAADDTGSLSYTSDNALVLSSPQQPSLDSADPLVAKNNEVFIGGFADSSCFCASTLALNIASEKTDVLCVCAESGKQESVITSREVTIELTAVLEQYEADKFHRFHTNQTTAFAYNFGEKSGGNWIPGKCGNIYMPSCTISSFKVSDQDGLVALEMTLTGFVDSSGNGEIYLNFL
;
A
#
# COMPACT_ATOMS: atom_id res chain seq x y z
N MET A 1 -1.15 -30.95 14.10
CA MET A 1 -0.99 -29.64 13.45
C MET A 1 -2.36 -29.18 13.01
N ALA A 2 -2.96 -28.22 13.72
CA ALA A 2 -4.19 -27.59 13.28
C ALA A 2 -3.92 -26.88 11.94
N SER A 3 -4.79 -27.05 10.95
CA SER A 3 -4.67 -26.29 9.70
C SER A 3 -4.65 -24.80 10.05
N PHE A 4 -3.60 -24.09 9.65
CA PHE A 4 -3.56 -22.64 9.78
C PHE A 4 -4.81 -22.06 9.11
N GLN A 5 -5.73 -21.51 9.91
CA GLN A 5 -6.92 -20.84 9.40
C GLN A 5 -6.53 -19.46 8.86
N THR A 6 -5.88 -19.42 7.69
CA THR A 6 -5.62 -18.16 6.96
C THR A 6 -6.92 -17.49 6.51
N LYS A 7 -8.02 -18.26 6.39
CA LYS A 7 -9.35 -17.79 5.95
C LYS A 7 -9.99 -16.72 6.85
N GLY A 8 -9.48 -16.53 8.07
CA GLY A 8 -9.95 -15.50 8.99
C GLY A 8 -9.07 -14.25 9.06
N SER A 9 -7.87 -14.26 8.46
CA SER A 9 -6.91 -13.17 8.58
C SER A 9 -7.45 -11.86 8.03
N ARG A 10 -7.03 -10.74 8.63
CA ARG A 10 -7.40 -9.39 8.20
C ARG A 10 -6.17 -8.53 8.11
N PHE A 11 -6.02 -7.81 7.01
CA PHE A 11 -4.93 -6.86 6.82
C PHE A 11 -5.47 -5.43 6.72
N ALA A 12 -4.85 -4.51 7.46
CA ALA A 12 -5.15 -3.09 7.38
C ALA A 12 -3.89 -2.28 7.10
N LEU A 13 -4.07 -1.22 6.32
CA LEU A 13 -3.02 -0.27 5.99
C LEU A 13 -3.49 1.14 6.37
N VAL A 14 -2.80 1.73 7.33
CA VAL A 14 -3.19 3.02 7.93
C VAL A 14 -2.10 4.06 7.62
N PRO A 15 -2.42 5.19 6.97
CA PRO A 15 -1.45 6.25 6.76
C PRO A 15 -0.94 6.84 8.08
N GLU A 16 0.36 7.09 8.15
CA GLU A 16 1.00 7.74 9.29
C GLU A 16 1.11 9.26 9.03
N VAL A 17 1.00 10.05 10.11
CA VAL A 17 1.29 11.50 10.06
C VAL A 17 2.79 11.75 10.21
N THR A 18 3.44 10.95 11.05
CA THR A 18 4.88 10.95 11.29
C THR A 18 5.38 9.54 11.05
N GLU A 19 6.37 9.38 10.17
CA GLU A 19 6.93 8.08 9.83
C GLU A 19 7.40 7.33 11.08
N GLY A 20 7.02 6.05 11.18
CA GLY A 20 7.41 5.19 12.29
C GLY A 20 6.62 5.41 13.58
N THR A 21 5.65 6.33 13.61
CA THR A 21 4.66 6.43 14.70
C THR A 21 3.46 5.57 14.35
N PRO A 22 3.27 4.38 14.97
CA PRO A 22 2.22 3.47 14.55
C PRO A 22 0.82 4.04 14.78
N VAL A 23 -0.11 3.73 13.87
CA VAL A 23 -1.52 4.16 13.98
C VAL A 23 -2.44 2.94 13.87
N SER A 24 -3.31 2.74 14.87
CA SER A 24 -4.28 1.65 14.85
C SER A 24 -5.43 1.88 13.87
N PRO A 25 -6.02 0.81 13.29
CA PRO A 25 -7.18 0.93 12.42
C PRO A 25 -8.40 1.48 13.17
N SER A 26 -9.01 2.52 12.62
CA SER A 26 -10.18 3.23 13.16
C SER A 26 -11.44 3.06 12.32
N SER A 27 -11.33 2.50 11.11
CA SER A 27 -12.48 2.26 10.23
C SER A 27 -12.32 1.02 9.35
N GLY A 28 -13.44 0.41 8.94
CA GLY A 28 -13.44 -0.75 8.05
C GLY A 28 -12.87 -0.50 6.65
N GLY A 29 -12.83 0.75 6.18
CA GLY A 29 -12.27 1.12 4.87
C GLY A 29 -10.73 1.20 4.85
N GLN A 30 -10.07 0.92 5.97
CA GLN A 30 -8.59 0.80 6.03
C GLN A 30 -8.11 -0.62 5.74
N TYR A 31 -9.03 -1.56 5.53
CA TYR A 31 -8.71 -2.97 5.30
C TYR A 31 -8.62 -3.27 3.80
N ILE A 32 -7.65 -4.10 3.46
CA ILE A 32 -7.41 -4.57 2.09
C ILE A 32 -7.71 -6.07 2.05
N ALA A 33 -8.29 -6.53 0.95
CA ALA A 33 -8.58 -7.95 0.80
C ALA A 33 -7.28 -8.74 0.68
N LEU A 34 -7.15 -9.84 1.41
CA LEU A 34 -5.99 -10.71 1.30
C LEU A 34 -6.20 -11.79 0.23
N GLN A 35 -5.17 -12.06 -0.54
CA GLN A 35 -5.04 -13.29 -1.30
C GLN A 35 -4.09 -14.26 -0.57
N ASP A 36 -4.06 -15.50 -1.02
CA ASP A 36 -3.03 -16.45 -0.59
C ASP A 36 -1.64 -15.93 -0.97
N GLY A 37 -0.63 -16.24 -0.15
CA GLY A 37 0.75 -15.82 -0.38
C GLY A 37 1.11 -14.43 0.13
N TYR A 38 0.22 -13.77 0.88
CA TYR A 38 0.61 -12.59 1.66
C TYR A 38 1.59 -13.00 2.77
N ASP A 39 2.59 -12.16 3.04
CA ASP A 39 3.49 -12.37 4.15
C ASP A 39 3.98 -11.07 4.78
N LEU A 40 4.40 -11.20 6.04
CA LEU A 40 4.92 -10.12 6.85
C LEU A 40 6.06 -10.73 7.66
N GLU A 41 7.29 -10.33 7.33
CA GLU A 41 8.51 -10.94 7.86
C GLU A 41 9.24 -9.96 8.79
N PRO A 42 9.51 -10.35 10.05
CA PRO A 42 10.48 -9.64 10.87
C PRO A 42 11.88 -9.97 10.35
N ALA A 43 12.65 -8.95 9.99
CA ALA A 43 14.07 -9.11 9.67
C ALA A 43 14.93 -8.16 10.49
N PHE A 44 16.12 -8.63 10.86
CA PHE A 44 17.13 -7.86 11.58
C PHE A 44 18.48 -8.05 10.89
N ASP A 45 19.27 -6.98 10.82
CA ASP A 45 20.67 -7.11 10.47
C ASP A 45 21.40 -7.95 11.52
N THR A 46 22.41 -8.69 11.11
CA THR A 46 23.25 -9.47 12.03
C THR A 46 24.66 -8.90 12.00
N LEU A 47 25.10 -8.34 13.13
CA LEU A 47 26.44 -7.80 13.30
C LEU A 47 27.36 -8.91 13.81
N GLU A 48 28.38 -9.25 13.03
CA GLU A 48 29.39 -10.22 13.43
C GLU A 48 30.21 -9.66 14.61
N ASN A 49 30.26 -10.43 15.71
CA ASN A 49 31.19 -10.13 16.79
C ASN A 49 32.57 -10.72 16.45
N ALA A 50 33.52 -9.84 16.13
CA ALA A 50 34.90 -10.19 15.77
C ALA A 50 35.84 -10.32 16.99
N GLU A 51 35.32 -10.28 18.22
CA GLU A 51 36.12 -10.48 19.43
C GLU A 51 36.79 -11.85 19.42
N LEU A 52 38.10 -11.85 19.68
CA LEU A 52 38.89 -13.08 19.79
C LEU A 52 38.54 -13.78 21.10
N THR A 53 37.75 -14.84 21.01
CA THR A 53 37.54 -15.74 22.15
C THR A 53 38.68 -16.76 22.22
N GLY A 54 38.92 -17.36 23.39
CA GLY A 54 39.91 -18.45 23.54
C GLY A 54 39.54 -19.75 22.80
N SER A 55 38.63 -19.68 21.84
CA SER A 55 38.08 -20.77 21.04
C SER A 55 38.16 -20.42 19.55
N ILE A 56 38.21 -21.43 18.70
CA ILE A 56 38.13 -21.27 17.23
C ILE A 56 36.71 -20.97 16.73
N GLY A 57 35.70 -21.07 17.60
CA GLY A 57 34.32 -20.77 17.27
C GLY A 57 34.06 -19.26 17.15
N LYS A 58 33.10 -18.87 16.30
CA LYS A 58 32.63 -17.49 16.20
C LYS A 58 31.91 -17.08 17.48
N ALA A 59 32.08 -15.83 17.91
CA ALA A 59 31.32 -15.26 19.00
C ALA A 59 29.83 -15.11 18.61
N LYS A 60 28.94 -15.02 19.61
CA LYS A 60 27.50 -14.80 19.37
C LYS A 60 27.32 -13.47 18.63
N PRO A 61 26.67 -13.44 17.46
CA PRO A 61 26.43 -12.19 16.77
C PRO A 61 25.43 -11.31 17.54
N VAL A 62 25.49 -10.02 17.27
CA VAL A 62 24.58 -9.02 17.86
C VAL A 62 23.53 -8.64 16.81
N LEU A 63 22.28 -8.45 17.24
CA LEU A 63 21.24 -7.96 16.33
C LEU A 63 21.50 -6.48 16.03
N GLY A 64 21.45 -6.13 14.74
CA GLY A 64 21.56 -4.78 14.22
C GLY A 64 20.18 -4.16 14.02
N LEU A 65 20.04 -3.39 12.94
CA LEU A 65 18.82 -2.64 12.63
C LEU A 65 17.65 -3.56 12.21
N GLU A 66 16.44 -3.09 12.48
CA GLU A 66 15.19 -3.73 12.01
C GLU A 66 14.92 -3.40 10.53
N ASN A 67 14.61 -4.43 9.73
CA ASN A 67 14.31 -4.34 8.30
C ASN A 67 13.03 -5.12 7.92
N PRO A 68 11.89 -4.92 8.61
CA PRO A 68 10.70 -5.72 8.33
C PRO A 68 10.14 -5.46 6.93
N THR A 69 9.68 -6.53 6.29
CA THR A 69 9.09 -6.50 4.96
C THR A 69 7.64 -6.98 5.00
N VAL A 70 6.82 -6.43 4.11
CA VAL A 70 5.44 -6.85 3.89
C VAL A 70 5.28 -7.12 2.41
N SER A 71 4.78 -8.29 2.05
CA SER A 71 4.43 -8.63 0.66
C SER A 71 2.98 -9.07 0.60
N LEU A 72 2.24 -8.57 -0.38
CA LEU A 72 0.84 -8.97 -0.57
C LEU A 72 0.44 -8.91 -2.04
N SER A 73 -0.45 -9.81 -2.43
CA SER A 73 -1.09 -9.82 -3.75
C SER A 73 -2.56 -9.43 -3.62
N HIS A 74 -3.07 -8.70 -4.61
CA HIS A 74 -4.44 -8.24 -4.68
C HIS A 74 -4.90 -8.17 -6.14
N TYR A 75 -6.11 -8.68 -6.42
CA TYR A 75 -6.67 -8.55 -7.76
C TYR A 75 -6.93 -7.08 -8.08
N ILE A 76 -6.57 -6.64 -9.29
CA ILE A 76 -6.94 -5.30 -9.72
C ILE A 76 -8.46 -5.24 -9.83
N ARG A 77 -9.04 -4.31 -9.07
CA ARG A 77 -10.48 -4.07 -8.97
C ARG A 77 -10.74 -2.58 -9.05
N HIS A 78 -11.92 -2.23 -9.52
CA HIS A 78 -12.43 -0.88 -9.43
C HIS A 78 -13.32 -0.73 -8.18
N SER A 79 -13.57 0.50 -7.74
CA SER A 79 -14.55 0.78 -6.67
C SER A 79 -15.99 0.51 -7.11
N GLY A 80 -16.26 0.50 -8.42
CA GLY A 80 -17.61 0.37 -8.99
C GLY A 80 -18.35 1.70 -9.10
N VAL A 81 -17.74 2.80 -8.65
CA VAL A 81 -18.30 4.15 -8.69
C VAL A 81 -17.29 5.09 -9.34
N GLU A 82 -17.74 5.80 -10.38
CA GLU A 82 -16.91 6.77 -11.11
C GLU A 82 -16.37 7.87 -10.18
N GLY A 83 -15.06 8.13 -10.22
CA GLY A 83 -14.40 9.11 -9.35
C GLY A 83 -14.22 8.69 -7.89
N GLN A 84 -14.45 7.41 -7.56
CA GLN A 84 -14.14 6.84 -6.25
C GLN A 84 -12.91 5.95 -6.32
N GLU A 85 -11.99 6.15 -5.38
CA GLU A 85 -10.76 5.35 -5.26
C GLU A 85 -11.08 3.88 -4.94
N PRO A 86 -10.32 2.91 -5.49
CA PRO A 86 -10.36 1.54 -5.03
C PRO A 86 -9.72 1.41 -3.63
N ASN A 87 -10.09 0.40 -2.86
CA ASN A 87 -9.60 0.21 -1.49
C ASN A 87 -8.07 0.07 -1.39
N PHE A 88 -7.42 -0.51 -2.40
CA PHE A 88 -5.97 -0.67 -2.46
C PHE A 88 -5.25 0.57 -3.03
N GLY A 89 -6.00 1.63 -3.37
CA GLY A 89 -5.48 2.86 -3.96
C GLY A 89 -4.37 3.54 -3.14
N LYS A 90 -4.39 3.37 -1.81
CA LYS A 90 -3.32 3.86 -0.92
C LYS A 90 -1.95 3.24 -1.23
N MET A 91 -1.89 1.99 -1.68
CA MET A 91 -0.61 1.37 -2.04
C MET A 91 -0.09 1.93 -3.37
N ILE A 92 -0.98 2.21 -4.31
CA ILE A 92 -0.62 2.88 -5.57
C ILE A 92 -0.13 4.31 -5.28
N GLU A 93 -0.82 5.04 -4.40
CA GLU A 93 -0.36 6.35 -3.92
C GLU A 93 0.99 6.24 -3.18
N GLY A 94 1.20 5.16 -2.43
CA GLY A 94 2.45 4.87 -1.73
C GLY A 94 3.67 4.76 -2.63
N ILE A 95 3.53 4.12 -3.80
CA ILE A 95 4.63 3.93 -4.76
C ILE A 95 4.77 5.10 -5.76
N LEU A 96 3.67 5.80 -6.09
CA LEU A 96 3.70 6.90 -7.05
C LEU A 96 3.94 8.27 -6.39
N GLY A 97 3.49 8.46 -5.15
CA GLY A 97 3.68 9.68 -4.35
C GLY A 97 2.74 10.84 -4.70
N GLY A 98 1.77 10.64 -5.58
CA GLY A 98 0.84 11.67 -6.01
C GLY A 98 -0.51 11.12 -6.43
N LYS A 99 -1.56 11.88 -6.14
CA LYS A 99 -2.95 11.52 -6.46
C LYS A 99 -3.81 12.75 -6.75
N SER A 100 -4.73 12.61 -7.68
CA SER A 100 -5.81 13.56 -7.97
C SER A 100 -7.13 12.82 -8.12
N VAL A 101 -8.20 13.35 -7.55
CA VAL A 101 -9.55 12.77 -7.66
C VAL A 101 -10.49 13.79 -8.27
N ASN A 102 -11.03 13.47 -9.44
CA ASN A 102 -11.99 14.31 -10.12
C ASN A 102 -13.42 13.86 -9.79
N GLY A 103 -14.08 14.55 -8.87
CA GLY A 103 -15.47 14.23 -8.48
C GLY A 103 -16.55 14.70 -9.46
N THR A 104 -16.18 15.51 -10.46
CA THR A 104 -17.11 16.18 -11.38
C THR A 104 -16.93 15.68 -12.80
N GLN A 105 -18.04 15.33 -13.46
CA GLN A 105 -18.00 15.03 -14.89
C GLN A 105 -18.03 16.34 -15.67
N TYR A 106 -17.06 16.54 -16.56
CA TYR A 106 -17.03 17.69 -17.46
C TYR A 106 -17.50 17.27 -18.86
N ASN A 107 -17.95 18.24 -19.66
CA ASN A 107 -18.37 17.99 -21.03
C ASN A 107 -17.43 18.69 -22.02
N THR A 108 -17.25 18.08 -23.18
CA THR A 108 -16.59 18.72 -24.32
C THR A 108 -17.39 19.93 -24.81
N THR A 109 -16.70 20.88 -25.44
CA THR A 109 -17.30 21.96 -26.23
C THR A 109 -16.98 21.80 -27.72
N THR A 110 -17.45 22.73 -28.54
CA THR A 110 -17.11 22.79 -29.96
C THR A 110 -15.61 23.05 -30.13
N GLY A 111 -14.93 22.24 -30.94
CA GLY A 111 -13.51 22.44 -31.30
C GLY A 111 -12.63 21.20 -31.17
N SER A 112 -13.13 20.11 -30.59
CA SER A 112 -12.40 18.84 -30.52
C SER A 112 -12.04 18.29 -31.90
N THR A 113 -10.90 17.61 -32.00
CA THR A 113 -10.40 17.01 -33.25
C THR A 113 -10.11 15.52 -33.06
N ALA A 114 -10.28 14.73 -34.12
CA ALA A 114 -9.95 13.29 -34.12
C ALA A 114 -8.44 13.01 -34.15
N GLY A 115 -7.64 14.02 -34.53
CA GLY A 115 -6.24 13.85 -34.92
C GLY A 115 -6.09 13.35 -36.36
N SER A 116 -4.85 13.23 -36.80
CA SER A 116 -4.44 12.71 -38.12
C SER A 116 -3.06 12.05 -38.02
N ALA A 117 -2.49 11.59 -39.14
CA ALA A 117 -1.14 11.04 -39.17
C ALA A 117 -0.05 12.08 -38.82
N THR A 118 -0.35 13.39 -38.88
CA THR A 118 0.62 14.48 -38.64
C THR A 118 0.24 15.41 -37.50
N ALA A 119 -0.92 15.20 -36.85
CA ALA A 119 -1.37 16.02 -35.74
C ALA A 119 -2.14 15.16 -34.71
N ALA A 120 -1.87 15.39 -33.43
CA ALA A 120 -2.58 14.72 -32.34
C ALA A 120 -4.04 15.18 -32.23
N ALA A 121 -4.89 14.29 -31.73
CA ALA A 121 -6.26 14.60 -31.36
C ALA A 121 -6.31 15.61 -30.20
N THR A 122 -7.35 16.43 -30.18
CA THR A 122 -7.55 17.44 -29.14
C THR A 122 -8.98 17.38 -28.62
N ILE A 123 -9.14 17.67 -27.33
CA ILE A 123 -10.43 17.80 -26.67
C ILE A 123 -10.58 19.24 -26.23
N ALA A 124 -11.62 19.90 -26.73
CA ALA A 124 -11.97 21.25 -26.32
C ALA A 124 -12.87 21.19 -25.08
N HIS A 125 -12.51 21.95 -24.05
CA HIS A 125 -13.26 22.07 -22.80
C HIS A 125 -14.00 23.41 -22.73
N ALA A 126 -14.96 23.52 -21.82
CA ALA A 126 -15.61 24.80 -21.55
C ALA A 126 -14.60 25.81 -20.97
N VAL A 127 -14.88 27.11 -21.15
CA VAL A 127 -13.97 28.18 -20.72
C VAL A 127 -13.65 28.08 -19.23
N GLY A 128 -12.36 28.05 -18.89
CA GLY A 128 -11.85 27.95 -17.53
C GLY A 128 -11.90 26.55 -16.90
N THR A 129 -12.25 25.51 -17.67
CA THR A 129 -12.33 24.13 -17.14
C THR A 129 -11.11 23.29 -17.45
N GLY A 130 -10.21 23.74 -18.34
CA GLY A 130 -8.99 23.03 -18.66
C GLY A 130 -8.05 22.82 -17.48
N THR A 131 -8.09 23.69 -16.46
CA THR A 131 -7.28 23.56 -15.23
C THR A 131 -7.66 22.36 -14.37
N ASN A 132 -8.82 21.73 -14.64
CA ASN A 132 -9.24 20.51 -13.94
C ASN A 132 -8.63 19.25 -14.54
N PHE A 133 -7.93 19.38 -15.66
CA PHE A 133 -7.27 18.28 -16.33
C PHE A 133 -5.76 18.42 -16.24
N GLU A 134 -5.09 17.28 -16.19
CA GLU A 134 -3.63 17.25 -16.14
C GLU A 134 -3.03 16.16 -17.00
N ARG A 135 -1.72 16.25 -17.24
CA ARG A 135 -0.98 15.24 -18.00
C ARG A 135 -1.10 13.88 -17.29
N GLY A 136 -1.32 12.84 -18.08
CA GLY A 136 -1.45 11.47 -17.62
C GLY A 136 -2.87 11.05 -17.28
N GLU A 137 -3.77 12.01 -17.07
CA GLU A 137 -5.19 11.74 -16.79
C GLU A 137 -5.83 10.98 -17.96
N GLY A 138 -6.47 9.86 -17.64
CA GLY A 138 -7.29 9.11 -18.58
C GLY A 138 -8.65 9.79 -18.73
N LEU A 139 -9.03 10.14 -19.95
CA LEU A 139 -10.38 10.62 -20.25
C LEU A 139 -11.23 9.46 -20.73
N LEU A 140 -12.30 9.15 -20.00
CA LEU A 140 -13.38 8.30 -20.50
C LEU A 140 -14.33 9.15 -21.35
N ILE A 141 -14.10 9.16 -22.66
CA ILE A 141 -14.87 9.95 -23.63
C ILE A 141 -16.15 9.19 -23.97
N LYS A 142 -17.27 9.62 -23.41
CA LYS A 142 -18.59 8.97 -23.51
C LYS A 142 -19.31 9.32 -24.82
N ASP A 143 -18.63 9.15 -25.95
CA ASP A 143 -19.16 9.49 -27.29
C ASP A 143 -19.92 8.32 -27.91
N GLY A 144 -21.15 8.59 -28.39
CA GLY A 144 -21.95 7.60 -29.11
C GLY A 144 -21.38 7.22 -30.49
N THR A 145 -20.59 8.10 -31.12
CA THR A 145 -20.04 7.87 -32.47
C THR A 145 -18.80 6.97 -32.44
N ASN A 146 -17.86 7.28 -31.55
CA ASN A 146 -16.63 6.49 -31.37
C ASN A 146 -16.83 5.27 -30.45
N GLY A 147 -17.99 5.16 -29.79
CA GLY A 147 -18.14 4.38 -28.58
C GLY A 147 -17.38 5.02 -27.40
N TYR A 148 -17.53 4.45 -26.21
CA TYR A 148 -16.86 5.00 -25.04
C TYR A 148 -15.39 4.57 -25.09
N LYS A 149 -14.49 5.54 -25.18
CA LYS A 149 -13.04 5.32 -25.36
C LYS A 149 -12.25 5.98 -24.24
N ILE A 150 -11.18 5.31 -23.82
CA ILE A 150 -10.22 5.86 -22.87
C ILE A 150 -9.02 6.40 -23.65
N ARG A 151 -8.69 7.67 -23.42
CA ARG A 151 -7.51 8.34 -24.00
C ARG A 151 -6.81 9.20 -22.97
N ASN A 152 -5.48 9.12 -22.93
CA ASN A 152 -4.68 9.89 -22.00
C ASN A 152 -4.40 11.30 -22.49
N VAL A 153 -4.45 12.26 -21.57
CA VAL A 153 -3.99 13.63 -21.77
C VAL A 153 -2.46 13.64 -21.82
N LEU A 154 -1.90 14.07 -22.94
CA LEU A 154 -0.46 14.29 -23.10
C LEU A 154 -0.04 15.68 -22.60
N SER A 155 -0.87 16.68 -22.86
CA SER A 155 -0.65 18.06 -22.42
C SER A 155 -1.96 18.84 -22.37
N VAL A 156 -1.97 19.92 -21.59
CA VAL A 156 -3.10 20.84 -21.50
C VAL A 156 -2.62 22.25 -21.81
N ALA A 157 -3.33 22.93 -22.72
CA ALA A 157 -3.08 24.32 -23.06
C ALA A 157 -4.40 25.09 -22.94
N THR A 158 -4.52 25.97 -21.95
CA THR A 158 -5.76 26.69 -21.62
C THR A 158 -6.93 25.70 -21.42
N ASP A 159 -7.95 25.76 -22.27
CA ASP A 159 -9.13 24.88 -22.24
C ASP A 159 -9.08 23.80 -23.32
N THR A 160 -7.88 23.36 -23.72
CA THR A 160 -7.70 22.28 -24.71
C THR A 160 -6.70 21.26 -24.21
N SER A 161 -7.14 19.99 -24.14
CA SER A 161 -6.25 18.86 -23.87
C SER A 161 -5.81 18.21 -25.18
N THR A 162 -4.51 17.99 -25.33
CA THR A 162 -3.95 17.18 -26.42
C THR A 162 -3.91 15.72 -25.97
N LEU A 163 -4.45 14.81 -26.76
CA LEU A 163 -4.45 13.38 -26.46
C LEU A 163 -3.19 12.72 -26.98
N ASN A 164 -2.73 11.69 -26.26
CA ASN A 164 -1.56 10.94 -26.69
C ASN A 164 -1.84 10.00 -27.87
N PHE A 165 -3.06 9.45 -27.97
CA PHE A 165 -3.50 8.56 -29.04
C PHE A 165 -4.76 9.12 -29.70
N ASN A 166 -4.82 9.05 -31.02
CA ASN A 166 -5.93 9.60 -31.79
C ASN A 166 -7.27 8.85 -31.58
N LEU A 167 -8.33 9.50 -32.04
CA LEU A 167 -9.70 8.96 -32.11
C LEU A 167 -10.08 8.72 -33.57
N SER A 168 -11.06 7.85 -33.82
CA SER A 168 -11.56 7.62 -35.18
C SER A 168 -12.38 8.79 -35.73
N ALA A 169 -13.09 9.52 -34.86
CA ALA A 169 -13.88 10.69 -35.20
C ALA A 169 -13.77 11.75 -34.10
N ALA A 170 -13.99 13.02 -34.44
CA ALA A 170 -13.94 14.11 -33.48
C ALA A 170 -15.17 14.04 -32.56
N PRO A 171 -15.00 14.04 -31.23
CA PRO A 171 -16.13 14.09 -30.30
C PRO A 171 -16.96 15.36 -30.52
N GLY A 172 -18.28 15.21 -30.54
CA GLY A 172 -19.21 16.34 -30.58
C GLY A 172 -19.12 17.22 -29.33
N SER A 173 -19.82 18.36 -29.34
CA SER A 173 -20.03 19.17 -28.13
C SER A 173 -21.01 18.47 -27.18
N GLY A 174 -20.82 18.63 -25.88
CA GLY A 174 -21.67 18.01 -24.85
C GLY A 174 -21.34 16.54 -24.56
N VAL A 175 -20.25 16.00 -25.10
CA VAL A 175 -19.80 14.63 -24.79
C VAL A 175 -19.18 14.62 -23.39
N GLY A 176 -19.64 13.70 -22.55
CA GLY A 176 -19.11 13.54 -21.20
C GLY A 176 -17.68 13.03 -21.18
N LEU A 177 -16.84 13.65 -20.35
CA LEU A 177 -15.51 13.20 -19.98
C LEU A 177 -15.62 12.66 -18.56
N GLY A 178 -15.46 11.35 -18.42
CA GLY A 178 -15.67 10.66 -17.15
C GLY A 178 -14.84 11.16 -15.98
N LYS A 179 -15.02 10.55 -14.82
CA LYS A 179 -14.41 10.97 -13.56
C LYS A 179 -13.18 10.13 -13.23
N ALA A 180 -12.00 10.74 -13.31
CA ALA A 180 -10.76 10.04 -13.06
C ALA A 180 -10.30 10.11 -11.61
N VAL A 181 -9.81 8.97 -11.11
CA VAL A 181 -8.86 8.90 -10.01
C VAL A 181 -7.49 8.67 -10.64
N LEU A 182 -6.65 9.69 -10.66
CA LEU A 182 -5.32 9.66 -11.23
C LEU A 182 -4.27 9.48 -10.13
N TYR A 183 -3.48 8.43 -10.22
CA TYR A 183 -2.24 8.26 -9.47
C TYR A 183 -1.06 8.62 -10.37
N LYS A 184 -0.14 9.42 -9.83
CA LYS A 184 0.94 10.06 -10.59
C LYS A 184 2.22 10.21 -9.78
N PRO A 185 3.39 10.26 -10.44
CA PRO A 185 4.65 10.69 -9.88
C PRO A 185 4.51 11.96 -9.05
N GLY A 186 4.80 11.86 -7.75
CA GLY A 186 4.86 12.98 -6.82
C GLY A 186 6.19 13.04 -6.08
N THR A 187 6.29 14.02 -5.18
CA THR A 187 7.50 14.25 -4.37
C THR A 187 7.32 13.87 -2.90
N SER A 188 6.12 13.44 -2.51
CA SER A 188 5.79 13.06 -1.14
C SER A 188 5.19 11.67 -1.15
N TYR A 189 5.92 10.71 -0.58
CA TYR A 189 5.48 9.34 -0.49
C TYR A 189 4.89 9.11 0.89
N PRO A 190 3.60 8.75 1.02
CA PRO A 190 3.02 8.47 2.32
C PRO A 190 3.68 7.25 2.96
N THR A 191 3.80 7.28 4.28
CA THR A 191 4.20 6.11 5.09
C THR A 191 2.98 5.50 5.74
N PHE A 192 3.07 4.22 6.06
CA PHE A 192 1.94 3.46 6.57
C PHE A 192 2.34 2.60 7.77
N THR A 193 1.35 2.36 8.63
CA THR A 193 1.35 1.25 9.55
C THR A 193 0.56 0.10 8.93
N ALA A 194 1.24 -1.03 8.70
CA ALA A 194 0.64 -2.27 8.24
C ALA A 194 0.28 -3.15 9.43
N TRP A 195 -0.97 -3.61 9.49
CA TRP A 195 -1.50 -4.49 10.53
C TRP A 195 -1.96 -5.80 9.93
N ASP A 196 -1.50 -6.92 10.47
CA ASP A 196 -1.94 -8.27 10.13
C ASP A 196 -2.51 -8.97 11.36
N TYR A 197 -3.83 -9.15 11.36
CA TYR A 197 -4.55 -9.92 12.37
C TYR A 197 -4.67 -11.37 11.90
N ARG A 198 -3.63 -12.19 12.10
CA ARG A 198 -3.57 -13.58 11.64
C ARG A 198 -4.65 -14.43 12.30
N GLY A 199 -5.48 -15.05 11.46
CA GLY A 199 -6.67 -15.80 11.89
C GLY A 199 -7.71 -14.96 12.65
N ASN A 200 -7.54 -13.63 12.69
CA ASN A 200 -8.36 -12.68 13.44
C ASN A 200 -8.58 -13.10 14.91
N GLY A 201 -7.47 -13.39 15.60
CA GLY A 201 -7.47 -13.86 16.99
C GLY A 201 -6.32 -14.82 17.32
N GLY A 202 -5.54 -15.25 16.31
CA GLY A 202 -4.36 -16.10 16.53
C GLY A 202 -3.13 -15.29 16.94
N ALA A 203 -2.80 -14.26 16.16
CA ALA A 203 -1.70 -13.32 16.46
C ALA A 203 -1.95 -11.98 15.75
N VAL A 204 -1.28 -10.94 16.21
CA VAL A 204 -1.22 -9.63 15.55
C VAL A 204 0.23 -9.32 15.21
N GLN A 205 0.49 -9.00 13.95
CA GLN A 205 1.78 -8.49 13.51
C GLN A 205 1.57 -7.05 13.05
N MET A 206 2.53 -6.18 13.35
CA MET A 206 2.47 -4.79 12.92
C MET A 206 3.83 -4.34 12.41
N VAL A 207 3.83 -3.62 11.30
CA VAL A 207 5.01 -2.93 10.78
C VAL A 207 4.69 -1.44 10.71
N ALA A 208 5.55 -0.62 11.30
CA ALA A 208 5.43 0.83 11.28
C ALA A 208 6.49 1.47 10.38
N GLY A 209 6.21 2.66 9.85
CA GLY A 209 7.09 3.36 8.92
C GLY A 209 7.23 2.63 7.57
N SER A 210 6.20 1.91 7.14
CA SER A 210 6.22 1.16 5.89
C SER A 210 6.11 2.11 4.69
N ARG A 211 7.07 2.00 3.75
CA ARG A 211 6.97 2.59 2.41
C ARG A 211 6.77 1.49 1.39
N VAL A 212 5.96 1.74 0.37
CA VAL A 212 5.81 0.83 -0.76
C VAL A 212 7.05 0.96 -1.63
N THR A 213 7.82 -0.12 -1.77
CA THR A 213 9.07 -0.16 -2.56
C THR A 213 8.86 -0.82 -3.90
N GLU A 214 7.86 -1.68 -4.04
CA GLU A 214 7.56 -2.35 -5.30
C GLU A 214 6.05 -2.44 -5.53
N MET A 215 5.66 -2.27 -6.80
CA MET A 215 4.35 -2.63 -7.30
C MET A 215 4.51 -3.34 -8.64
N SER A 216 3.90 -4.51 -8.79
CA SER A 216 3.73 -5.15 -10.09
C SER A 216 2.26 -5.31 -10.44
N ILE A 217 1.93 -5.25 -11.74
CA ILE A 217 0.59 -5.57 -12.27
C ILE A 217 0.76 -6.51 -13.45
N GLU A 218 0.20 -7.70 -13.34
CA GLU A 218 0.24 -8.74 -14.35
C GLU A 218 -1.14 -8.94 -14.97
N ALA A 219 -1.17 -8.98 -16.29
CA ALA A 219 -2.36 -9.23 -17.09
C ALA A 219 -2.05 -10.22 -18.20
N SER A 220 -2.53 -11.46 -18.03
CA SER A 220 -2.44 -12.53 -19.02
C SER A 220 -3.79 -12.78 -19.66
N ALA A 221 -3.85 -12.86 -21.00
CA ALA A 221 -5.10 -12.97 -21.73
C ALA A 221 -5.97 -14.14 -21.23
N GLY A 222 -7.18 -13.83 -20.76
CA GLY A 222 -8.12 -14.82 -20.21
C GLY A 222 -8.01 -15.08 -18.71
N GLU A 223 -7.06 -14.47 -18.02
CA GLU A 223 -6.84 -14.60 -16.57
C GLU A 223 -7.24 -13.33 -15.82
N TYR A 224 -7.25 -13.40 -14.49
CA TYR A 224 -7.44 -12.21 -13.66
C TYR A 224 -6.24 -11.27 -13.78
N ILE A 225 -6.50 -9.97 -13.72
CA ILE A 225 -5.43 -8.97 -13.58
C ILE A 225 -5.02 -8.96 -12.11
N ASN A 226 -3.77 -9.32 -11.84
CA ASN A 226 -3.25 -9.39 -10.48
C ASN A 226 -2.26 -8.26 -10.22
N GLY A 227 -2.30 -7.68 -9.02
CA GLY A 227 -1.30 -6.74 -8.54
C GLY A 227 -0.55 -7.31 -7.35
N SER A 228 0.75 -7.06 -7.27
CA SER A 228 1.58 -7.42 -6.11
C SER A 228 2.26 -6.17 -5.58
N PHE A 229 2.40 -6.08 -4.26
CA PHE A 229 3.00 -4.95 -3.57
C PHE A 229 4.00 -5.43 -2.53
N THR A 230 5.14 -4.74 -2.47
CA THR A 230 6.16 -4.91 -1.44
C THR A 230 6.31 -3.62 -0.66
N LEU A 231 6.35 -3.72 0.66
CA LEU A 231 6.60 -2.62 1.57
C LEU A 231 7.77 -2.94 2.49
N GLU A 232 8.54 -1.92 2.83
CA GLU A 232 9.64 -2.01 3.78
C GLU A 232 9.42 -1.03 4.95
N GLY A 233 9.39 -1.55 6.17
CA GLY A 233 9.18 -0.77 7.39
C GLY A 233 10.45 -0.34 8.11
N LEU A 234 10.25 0.40 9.21
CA LEU A 234 11.29 0.79 10.15
C LEU A 234 11.26 -0.03 11.44
N SER A 235 10.09 -0.57 11.79
CA SER A 235 9.92 -1.28 13.05
C SER A 235 8.86 -2.36 12.97
N TYR A 236 9.15 -3.51 13.55
CA TYR A 236 8.27 -4.65 13.68
C TYR A 236 7.76 -4.79 15.10
N TYR A 237 6.52 -5.28 15.25
CA TYR A 237 5.88 -5.54 16.52
C TYR A 237 5.09 -6.85 16.45
N PHE A 238 5.04 -7.58 17.57
CA PHE A 238 4.34 -8.85 17.68
C PHE A 238 3.39 -8.84 18.89
N ASN A 239 2.10 -8.97 18.62
CA ASN A 239 1.02 -8.74 19.58
C ASN A 239 1.19 -7.40 20.33
N PRO A 240 1.36 -6.27 19.60
CA PRO A 240 1.59 -4.99 20.23
C PRO A 240 0.41 -4.55 21.10
N ILE A 241 0.73 -3.86 22.19
CA ILE A 241 -0.26 -3.24 23.07
C ILE A 241 -0.04 -1.73 23.06
N GLU A 242 -1.08 -1.00 22.67
CA GLU A 242 -1.08 0.46 22.70
C GLU A 242 -1.49 0.96 24.09
N LEU A 243 -0.63 1.78 24.68
CA LEU A 243 -0.96 2.66 25.80
C LEU A 243 -1.06 4.12 25.33
N THR A 244 -2.07 4.81 25.81
CA THR A 244 -2.28 6.24 25.61
C THR A 244 -2.32 6.94 26.96
N SER A 245 -2.31 8.27 26.99
CA SER A 245 -2.46 9.03 28.24
C SER A 245 -3.81 8.79 28.97
N SER A 246 -4.76 8.12 28.33
CA SER A 246 -6.05 7.76 28.92
C SER A 246 -6.09 6.36 29.53
N ASN A 247 -5.02 5.56 29.46
CA ASN A 247 -5.00 4.19 29.99
C ASN A 247 -3.61 3.71 30.46
N ASN A 248 -2.75 4.64 30.91
CA ASN A 248 -1.36 4.35 31.27
C ASN A 248 -1.04 4.52 32.77
N LYS A 249 -2.04 4.50 33.64
CA LYS A 249 -1.87 4.64 35.10
C LYS A 249 -2.18 3.33 35.80
N LEU A 250 -1.45 3.03 36.87
CA LEU A 250 -1.72 1.89 37.76
C LEU A 250 -1.63 2.38 39.21
N ASP A 251 -2.68 2.11 39.99
CA ASP A 251 -2.71 2.37 41.43
C ASP A 251 -2.66 1.04 42.17
N PHE A 252 -1.83 0.96 43.22
CA PHE A 252 -1.66 -0.24 44.04
C PHE A 252 -1.34 0.13 45.49
N ASP A 253 -1.59 -0.77 46.43
CA ASP A 253 -1.23 -0.62 47.84
C ASP A 253 -0.36 -1.80 48.30
N ASP A 254 0.84 -1.51 48.76
CA ASP A 254 1.81 -2.47 49.32
C ASP A 254 2.03 -2.26 50.84
N GLY A 255 1.10 -1.59 51.51
CA GLY A 255 1.21 -1.04 52.87
C GLY A 255 0.99 0.48 52.88
N SER A 256 0.97 1.10 51.71
CA SER A 256 0.42 2.43 51.44
C SER A 256 0.04 2.57 49.96
N GLU A 257 -1.02 3.32 49.64
CA GLU A 257 -1.39 3.62 48.26
C GLU A 257 -0.23 4.30 47.49
N LYS A 258 0.09 3.72 46.33
CA LYS A 258 1.04 4.20 45.32
C LYS A 258 0.31 4.40 44.00
N ASN A 259 0.81 5.34 43.21
CA ASN A 259 0.39 5.53 41.84
C ASN A 259 1.62 5.55 40.94
N VAL A 260 1.53 4.86 39.82
CA VAL A 260 2.60 4.80 38.81
C VAL A 260 2.07 5.15 37.44
N THR A 261 2.95 5.71 36.62
CA THR A 261 2.65 6.07 35.24
C THR A 261 3.56 5.28 34.33
N ILE A 262 2.96 4.47 33.47
CA ILE A 262 3.65 3.73 32.43
C ILE A 262 3.76 4.65 31.20
N ALA A 263 4.86 4.59 30.46
CA ALA A 263 5.03 5.42 29.28
C ALA A 263 3.92 5.11 28.25
N ALA A 264 3.37 6.15 27.63
CA ALA A 264 2.43 5.96 26.52
C ALA A 264 3.20 5.61 25.24
N GLY A 265 2.64 4.73 24.42
CA GLY A 265 3.27 4.23 23.20
C GLY A 265 2.79 2.83 22.83
N PHE A 266 3.37 2.30 21.76
CA PHE A 266 3.22 0.89 21.38
C PHE A 266 4.37 0.09 21.94
N TYR A 267 4.05 -0.93 22.74
CA TYR A 267 5.02 -1.90 23.23
C TYR A 267 5.27 -2.97 22.17
N LYS A 268 6.54 -3.39 22.00
CA LYS A 268 6.99 -4.29 20.92
C LYS A 268 6.31 -5.66 21.00
N ASP A 269 6.10 -6.13 22.22
CA ASP A 269 5.38 -7.36 22.54
C ASP A 269 4.82 -7.32 23.98
N PRO A 270 4.01 -8.30 24.40
CA PRO A 270 3.44 -8.32 25.75
C PRO A 270 4.48 -8.42 26.89
N HIS A 271 5.66 -9.03 26.67
CA HIS A 271 6.72 -9.10 27.68
C HIS A 271 7.40 -7.74 27.88
N ASP A 272 7.53 -6.96 26.82
CA ASP A 272 8.01 -5.58 26.88
C ASP A 272 7.09 -4.72 27.76
N LEU A 273 5.77 -4.81 27.56
CA LEU A 273 4.80 -4.13 28.44
C LEU A 273 4.89 -4.64 29.89
N ALA A 274 4.98 -5.96 30.11
CA ALA A 274 5.11 -6.53 31.45
C ALA A 274 6.34 -5.97 32.17
N SER A 275 7.48 -5.88 31.47
CA SER A 275 8.73 -5.32 31.99
C SER A 275 8.61 -3.84 32.35
N ALA A 276 7.89 -3.06 31.53
CA ALA A 276 7.62 -1.66 31.81
C ALA A 276 6.72 -1.44 33.02
N VAL A 277 5.68 -2.27 33.19
CA VAL A 277 4.82 -2.27 34.39
C VAL A 277 5.63 -2.62 35.63
N GLN A 278 6.43 -3.70 35.57
CA GLN A 278 7.30 -4.10 36.67
C GLN A 278 8.25 -2.96 37.06
N THR A 279 8.97 -2.39 36.10
CA THR A 279 9.93 -1.29 36.35
C THR A 279 9.26 -0.10 37.03
N ALA A 280 8.05 0.26 36.60
CA ALA A 280 7.30 1.37 37.19
C ALA A 280 6.86 1.09 38.63
N MET A 281 6.40 -0.14 38.91
CA MET A 281 5.97 -0.56 40.25
C MET A 281 7.15 -0.71 41.21
N ASP A 282 8.25 -1.37 40.79
CA ASP A 282 9.49 -1.51 41.56
C ASP A 282 10.10 -0.15 41.93
N ALA A 283 9.97 0.86 41.06
CA ALA A 283 10.46 2.20 41.35
C ALA A 283 9.64 2.95 42.43
N ALA A 284 8.38 2.55 42.66
CA ALA A 284 7.48 3.18 43.61
C ALA A 284 7.34 2.39 44.93
N SER A 285 7.67 1.10 44.91
CA SER A 285 7.61 0.19 46.06
C SER A 285 8.99 0.01 46.72
N SER A 286 8.99 -0.45 47.97
CA SER A 286 10.19 -1.01 48.61
C SER A 286 10.30 -2.52 48.43
N ASP A 287 9.19 -3.16 48.06
CA ASP A 287 9.09 -4.59 47.82
C ASP A 287 9.51 -4.90 46.38
N THR A 288 9.87 -6.15 46.13
CA THR A 288 10.14 -6.63 44.77
C THR A 288 8.82 -7.02 44.13
N ILE A 289 8.37 -6.25 43.15
CA ILE A 289 7.18 -6.52 42.37
C ILE A 289 7.60 -7.15 41.05
N THR A 290 6.90 -8.20 40.62
CA THR A 290 7.13 -8.80 39.30
C THR A 290 5.86 -8.76 38.48
N CYS A 291 5.99 -8.45 37.19
CA CYS A 291 4.91 -8.54 36.23
C CYS A 291 5.36 -9.43 35.08
N VAL A 292 4.64 -10.53 34.86
CA VAL A 292 5.02 -11.55 33.87
C VAL A 292 3.85 -11.82 32.94
N TYR A 293 4.12 -11.83 31.64
CA TYR A 293 3.20 -12.33 30.63
C TYR A 293 3.39 -13.83 30.42
N ASN A 294 2.30 -14.59 30.39
CA ASN A 294 2.32 -16.03 30.21
C ASN A 294 1.91 -16.41 28.78
N ASP A 295 2.88 -16.84 27.96
CA ASP A 295 2.69 -17.19 26.54
C ASP A 295 1.68 -18.32 26.29
N SER A 296 1.44 -19.19 27.27
CA SER A 296 0.51 -20.32 27.13
C SER A 296 -0.94 -19.94 27.41
N THR A 297 -1.16 -18.90 28.20
CA THR A 297 -2.52 -18.46 28.61
C THR A 297 -2.89 -17.10 28.04
N GLY A 298 -1.91 -16.32 27.56
CA GLY A 298 -2.11 -14.96 27.08
C GLY A 298 -2.43 -13.95 28.18
N LYS A 299 -2.04 -14.24 29.44
CA LYS A 299 -2.43 -13.48 30.64
C LYS A 299 -1.23 -12.84 31.32
N PHE A 300 -1.48 -11.71 32.00
CA PHE A 300 -0.50 -11.06 32.85
C PHE A 300 -0.65 -11.52 34.30
N THR A 301 0.45 -11.65 35.03
CA THR A 301 0.46 -11.92 36.47
C THR A 301 1.34 -10.91 37.16
N ILE A 302 0.79 -10.21 38.15
CA ILE A 302 1.52 -9.28 39.02
C ILE A 302 1.69 -9.94 40.38
N THR A 303 2.91 -9.97 40.90
CA THR A 303 3.22 -10.52 42.22
C THR A 303 4.09 -9.57 43.03
N SER A 304 4.01 -9.64 44.35
CA SER A 304 4.92 -8.96 45.29
C SER A 304 5.56 -9.96 46.23
N ASP A 305 6.80 -9.72 46.66
CA ASP A 305 7.46 -10.46 47.75
C ASP A 305 7.19 -9.86 49.15
N GLY A 306 6.44 -8.76 49.20
CA GLY A 306 6.03 -8.06 50.41
C GLY A 306 4.97 -8.78 51.27
N SER A 307 4.43 -8.06 52.24
CA SER A 307 3.36 -8.57 53.14
C SER A 307 1.94 -8.27 52.67
N SER A 308 1.78 -7.31 51.76
CA SER A 308 0.50 -6.88 51.21
C SER A 308 0.68 -6.45 49.75
N LEU A 309 -0.33 -6.71 48.94
CA LEU A 309 -0.46 -6.19 47.60
C LEU A 309 -1.95 -6.11 47.28
N ASP A 310 -2.45 -4.91 47.03
CA ASP A 310 -3.80 -4.68 46.53
C ASP A 310 -3.71 -3.88 45.22
N LEU A 311 -4.38 -4.34 44.16
CA LEU A 311 -4.45 -3.64 42.88
C LEU A 311 -5.75 -2.83 42.83
N LEU A 312 -5.62 -1.50 42.88
CA LEU A 312 -6.72 -0.59 43.17
C LEU A 312 -7.42 -0.11 41.89
N TRP A 313 -7.96 -1.05 41.12
CA TRP A 313 -8.57 -0.75 39.83
C TRP A 313 -9.80 0.15 39.89
N ASN A 314 -10.60 0.04 40.97
CA ASN A 314 -11.91 0.68 41.13
C ASN A 314 -11.91 1.76 42.22
N THR A 315 -11.03 1.67 43.23
CA THR A 315 -10.94 2.69 44.30
C THR A 315 -9.72 3.59 44.21
N GLY A 316 -8.75 3.27 43.34
CA GLY A 316 -7.54 4.05 43.15
C GLY A 316 -7.78 5.47 42.62
N THR A 317 -6.82 6.35 42.87
CA THR A 317 -6.89 7.76 42.46
C THR A 317 -7.08 7.96 40.94
N ASN A 318 -6.54 7.05 40.11
CA ASN A 318 -6.49 7.15 38.64
C ASN A 318 -7.40 6.13 37.92
N THR A 319 -8.49 5.70 38.56
CA THR A 319 -9.48 4.74 37.99
C THR A 319 -9.90 5.05 36.54
N ALA A 320 -10.11 6.32 36.19
CA ALA A 320 -10.50 6.73 34.83
C ALA A 320 -9.39 6.56 33.77
N GLN A 321 -8.13 6.38 34.20
CA GLN A 321 -6.94 6.24 33.36
C GLN A 321 -6.22 4.90 33.58
N THR A 322 -6.91 3.94 34.20
CA THR A 322 -6.34 2.64 34.58
C THR A 322 -5.84 1.86 33.37
N ILE A 323 -4.68 1.23 33.52
CA ILE A 323 -4.12 0.27 32.57
C ILE A 323 -4.78 -1.11 32.70
N GLY A 324 -5.55 -1.38 33.76
CA GLY A 324 -6.05 -2.72 34.10
C GLY A 324 -6.74 -3.43 32.94
N THR A 325 -7.58 -2.73 32.17
CA THR A 325 -8.27 -3.33 31.00
C THR A 325 -7.31 -3.73 29.88
N LYS A 326 -6.18 -3.03 29.72
CA LYS A 326 -5.16 -3.36 28.71
C LYS A 326 -4.36 -4.60 29.10
N LEU A 327 -4.18 -4.82 30.40
CA LEU A 327 -3.55 -6.03 30.96
C LEU A 327 -4.55 -7.21 31.10
N GLY A 328 -5.82 -7.00 30.78
CA GLY A 328 -6.86 -8.04 30.81
C GLY A 328 -7.57 -8.23 32.15
N PHE A 329 -7.36 -7.35 33.13
CA PHE A 329 -8.06 -7.35 34.42
C PHE A 329 -9.45 -6.72 34.32
N LEU A 330 -10.37 -7.21 35.14
CA LEU A 330 -11.70 -6.61 35.34
C LEU A 330 -11.61 -5.45 36.32
N VAL A 331 -11.72 -4.23 35.82
CA VAL A 331 -11.55 -3.00 36.61
C VAL A 331 -12.78 -2.56 37.41
N ALA A 332 -13.80 -3.43 37.51
CA ALA A 332 -15.05 -3.12 38.22
C ALA A 332 -14.97 -3.34 39.75
N ALA A 333 -13.88 -3.97 40.21
CA ALA A 333 -13.56 -4.19 41.61
C ALA A 333 -12.03 -4.16 41.78
N ASP A 334 -11.57 -3.88 43.00
CA ASP A 334 -10.16 -4.01 43.34
C ASP A 334 -9.81 -5.48 43.57
N ASP A 335 -8.58 -5.84 43.24
CA ASP A 335 -8.03 -7.14 43.59
C ASP A 335 -7.28 -7.03 44.91
N THR A 336 -7.82 -7.64 45.98
CA THR A 336 -7.27 -7.53 47.34
C THR A 336 -7.07 -8.88 48.02
N GLY A 337 -6.16 -8.94 48.99
CA GLY A 337 -6.00 -10.11 49.88
C GLY A 337 -5.16 -11.27 49.34
N SER A 338 -4.41 -11.05 48.27
CA SER A 338 -3.39 -11.97 47.72
C SER A 338 -2.07 -11.21 47.49
N LEU A 339 -0.98 -11.94 47.31
CA LEU A 339 0.31 -11.38 46.85
C LEU A 339 0.57 -11.66 45.37
N SER A 340 -0.40 -12.28 44.69
CA SER A 340 -0.33 -12.64 43.29
C SER A 340 -1.70 -12.55 42.66
N TYR A 341 -1.79 -11.80 41.57
CA TYR A 341 -3.01 -11.62 40.79
C TYR A 341 -2.72 -11.89 39.32
N THR A 342 -3.47 -12.81 38.75
CA THR A 342 -3.46 -13.12 37.32
C THR A 342 -4.67 -12.51 36.66
N SER A 343 -4.49 -11.89 35.50
CA SER A 343 -5.57 -11.23 34.75
C SER A 343 -6.74 -12.17 34.46
N ASP A 344 -7.95 -11.62 34.50
CA ASP A 344 -9.18 -12.38 34.25
C ASP A 344 -9.25 -12.88 32.81
N ASN A 345 -8.87 -12.02 31.87
CA ASN A 345 -8.95 -12.25 30.44
C ASN A 345 -7.56 -12.39 29.83
N ALA A 346 -7.49 -13.21 28.79
CA ALA A 346 -6.33 -13.23 27.89
C ALA A 346 -6.34 -11.98 26.99
N LEU A 347 -5.18 -11.66 26.42
CA LEU A 347 -5.03 -10.58 25.45
C LEU A 347 -5.97 -10.78 24.25
N VAL A 348 -6.64 -9.70 23.83
CA VAL A 348 -7.51 -9.71 22.65
C VAL A 348 -6.67 -9.45 21.41
N LEU A 349 -6.59 -10.45 20.53
CA LEU A 349 -5.78 -10.43 19.30
C LEU A 349 -6.62 -10.33 18.02
N SER A 350 -7.93 -10.11 18.15
CA SER A 350 -8.83 -9.89 17.02
C SER A 350 -8.79 -8.45 16.56
N SER A 351 -9.05 -8.23 15.27
CA SER A 351 -9.22 -6.92 14.68
C SER A 351 -10.30 -6.09 15.41
N PRO A 352 -10.03 -4.83 15.76
CA PRO A 352 -11.01 -3.96 16.40
C PRO A 352 -12.14 -3.54 15.45
N GLN A 353 -11.89 -3.61 14.14
CA GLN A 353 -12.85 -3.21 13.11
C GLN A 353 -13.26 -4.39 12.22
N GLN A 354 -14.45 -4.27 11.64
CA GLN A 354 -14.93 -5.15 10.57
C GLN A 354 -14.50 -4.58 9.21
N PRO A 355 -13.81 -5.35 8.35
CA PRO A 355 -13.42 -4.90 7.01
C PRO A 355 -14.62 -4.47 6.16
N SER A 356 -14.48 -3.36 5.44
CA SER A 356 -15.40 -2.89 4.41
C SER A 356 -14.70 -2.97 3.06
N LEU A 357 -14.76 -4.14 2.42
CA LEU A 357 -14.07 -4.43 1.17
C LEU A 357 -14.91 -4.02 -0.05
N ASP A 358 -14.24 -3.67 -1.16
CA ASP A 358 -14.90 -3.42 -2.43
C ASP A 358 -15.69 -4.66 -2.87
N SER A 359 -16.98 -4.47 -3.17
CA SER A 359 -17.86 -5.56 -3.61
C SER A 359 -17.73 -5.89 -5.11
N ALA A 360 -16.87 -5.17 -5.83
CA ALA A 360 -16.62 -5.38 -7.25
C ALA A 360 -15.90 -6.71 -7.50
N ASP A 361 -16.23 -7.36 -8.62
CA ASP A 361 -15.54 -8.56 -9.07
C ASP A 361 -14.10 -8.24 -9.52
N PRO A 362 -13.15 -9.17 -9.37
CA PRO A 362 -11.83 -9.08 -10.01
C PRO A 362 -11.92 -8.79 -11.50
N LEU A 363 -11.06 -7.92 -12.00
CA LEU A 363 -10.95 -7.67 -13.44
C LEU A 363 -10.25 -8.83 -14.14
N VAL A 364 -10.73 -9.15 -15.35
CA VAL A 364 -10.17 -10.18 -16.23
C VAL A 364 -9.50 -9.50 -17.41
N ALA A 365 -8.32 -9.96 -17.80
CA ALA A 365 -7.61 -9.49 -18.97
C ALA A 365 -8.26 -10.03 -20.26
N LYS A 366 -9.39 -9.44 -20.65
CA LYS A 366 -10.13 -9.80 -21.87
C LYS A 366 -10.74 -8.56 -22.50
N ASN A 367 -10.60 -8.44 -23.82
CA ASN A 367 -11.11 -7.29 -24.57
C ASN A 367 -10.52 -5.94 -24.09
N ASN A 368 -9.31 -6.00 -23.53
CA ASN A 368 -8.51 -4.84 -23.13
C ASN A 368 -7.83 -4.23 -24.37
N GLU A 369 -7.39 -2.97 -24.25
CA GLU A 369 -6.73 -2.27 -25.35
C GLU A 369 -5.30 -1.90 -24.96
N VAL A 370 -4.32 -2.29 -25.78
CA VAL A 370 -2.91 -1.87 -25.63
C VAL A 370 -2.56 -0.95 -26.79
N PHE A 371 -1.92 0.17 -26.52
CA PHE A 371 -1.41 1.10 -27.54
C PHE A 371 0.07 1.34 -27.31
N ILE A 372 0.86 1.29 -28.38
CA ILE A 372 2.31 1.49 -28.33
C ILE A 372 2.72 2.28 -29.56
N GLY A 373 3.28 3.46 -29.35
CA GLY A 373 3.74 4.31 -30.43
C GLY A 373 3.54 5.79 -30.16
N GLY A 374 3.26 6.55 -31.22
CA GLY A 374 2.84 7.94 -31.15
C GLY A 374 1.34 8.11 -31.40
N PHE A 375 0.89 9.35 -31.61
CA PHE A 375 -0.53 9.66 -31.72
C PHE A 375 -1.25 8.98 -32.90
N ALA A 376 -0.53 8.66 -33.97
CA ALA A 376 -1.08 7.96 -35.12
C ALA A 376 -1.35 6.46 -34.85
N ASP A 377 -0.66 5.87 -33.87
CA ASP A 377 -0.71 4.46 -33.50
C ASP A 377 -1.97 4.18 -32.65
N SER A 378 -3.13 4.25 -33.30
CA SER A 378 -4.46 4.20 -32.66
C SER A 378 -5.15 2.83 -32.73
N SER A 379 -4.47 1.82 -33.29
CA SER A 379 -4.93 0.43 -33.29
C SER A 379 -4.44 -0.31 -32.05
N CYS A 380 -5.24 -1.26 -31.58
CA CYS A 380 -4.84 -2.11 -30.46
C CYS A 380 -3.68 -3.03 -30.87
N PHE A 381 -2.61 -3.03 -30.08
CA PHE A 381 -1.53 -3.99 -30.15
C PHE A 381 -1.98 -5.29 -29.47
N CYS A 382 -1.95 -6.42 -30.19
CA CYS A 382 -2.45 -7.70 -29.71
C CYS A 382 -1.47 -8.40 -28.75
N ALA A 383 -1.31 -7.84 -27.54
CA ALA A 383 -0.50 -8.45 -26.49
C ALA A 383 -1.24 -9.65 -25.84
N SER A 384 -0.53 -10.76 -25.64
CA SER A 384 -0.98 -11.94 -24.90
C SER A 384 -0.70 -11.81 -23.40
N THR A 385 0.40 -11.15 -23.03
CA THR A 385 0.77 -10.86 -21.64
C THR A 385 1.26 -9.43 -21.51
N LEU A 386 1.05 -8.86 -20.33
CA LEU A 386 1.54 -7.54 -19.92
C LEU A 386 1.91 -7.63 -18.44
N ALA A 387 3.13 -7.22 -18.09
CA ALA A 387 3.56 -7.03 -16.71
C ALA A 387 4.12 -5.63 -16.54
N LEU A 388 3.47 -4.79 -15.74
CA LEU A 388 4.02 -3.52 -15.25
C LEU A 388 4.81 -3.82 -13.99
N ASN A 389 6.03 -3.29 -13.88
CA ASN A 389 6.80 -3.27 -12.64
C ASN A 389 7.22 -1.84 -12.33
N ILE A 390 6.99 -1.42 -11.09
CA ILE A 390 7.45 -0.15 -10.53
C ILE A 390 8.27 -0.49 -9.29
N ALA A 391 9.58 -0.23 -9.34
CA ALA A 391 10.49 -0.43 -8.23
C ALA A 391 11.04 0.91 -7.78
N SER A 392 11.04 1.17 -6.48
CA SER A 392 11.57 2.38 -5.87
C SER A 392 12.66 2.02 -4.87
N GLU A 393 13.81 2.68 -4.99
CA GLU A 393 14.91 2.51 -4.06
C GLU A 393 14.62 3.31 -2.78
N LYS A 394 14.56 2.62 -1.65
CA LYS A 394 14.43 3.20 -0.33
C LYS A 394 15.81 3.31 0.31
N THR A 395 16.13 4.50 0.83
CA THR A 395 17.33 4.73 1.65
C THR A 395 16.90 5.14 3.05
N ASP A 396 17.41 4.41 4.05
CA ASP A 396 17.17 4.75 5.47
C ASP A 396 18.10 5.87 5.94
N VAL A 397 17.53 6.84 6.65
CA VAL A 397 18.27 7.88 7.35
C VAL A 397 18.58 7.38 8.77
N LEU A 398 19.82 6.92 8.96
CA LEU A 398 20.27 6.36 10.22
C LEU A 398 20.53 7.44 11.27
N CYS A 399 20.13 7.17 12.51
CA CYS A 399 20.35 8.07 13.64
C CYS A 399 20.62 7.29 14.91
N VAL A 400 21.77 7.55 15.56
CA VAL A 400 22.16 6.90 16.82
C VAL A 400 21.27 7.28 18.01
N CYS A 401 20.47 8.35 17.86
CA CYS A 401 19.51 8.78 18.88
C CYS A 401 18.11 8.21 18.67
N ALA A 402 17.83 7.58 17.52
CA ALA A 402 16.56 6.92 17.27
C ALA A 402 16.54 5.55 17.96
N GLU A 403 15.40 5.17 18.55
CA GLU A 403 15.24 3.90 19.28
C GLU A 403 15.51 2.68 18.40
N SER A 404 15.08 2.72 17.14
CA SER A 404 15.34 1.68 16.13
C SER A 404 16.68 1.81 15.41
N GLY A 405 17.45 2.88 15.68
CA GLY A 405 18.61 3.29 14.89
C GLY A 405 18.28 3.93 13.53
N LYS A 406 17.00 4.02 13.17
CA LYS A 406 16.50 4.66 11.94
C LYS A 406 15.55 5.80 12.29
N GLN A 407 15.83 7.00 11.79
CA GLN A 407 14.99 8.18 12.06
C GLN A 407 13.83 8.30 11.07
N GLU A 408 14.12 8.10 9.78
CA GLU A 408 13.17 8.20 8.68
C GLU A 408 13.72 7.43 7.47
N SER A 409 12.95 7.32 6.40
CA SER A 409 13.44 6.80 5.12
C SER A 409 13.00 7.66 3.95
N VAL A 410 13.79 7.65 2.88
CA VAL A 410 13.53 8.46 1.67
C VAL A 410 13.57 7.58 0.43
N ILE A 411 12.70 7.87 -0.55
CA ILE A 411 12.77 7.25 -1.87
C ILE A 411 13.76 8.04 -2.73
N THR A 412 14.81 7.38 -3.22
CA THR A 412 15.92 8.03 -3.95
C THR A 412 15.79 7.91 -5.46
N SER A 413 15.25 6.80 -5.94
CA SER A 413 15.07 6.53 -7.36
C SER A 413 13.82 5.67 -7.59
N ARG A 414 13.29 5.72 -8.80
CA ARG A 414 12.20 4.85 -9.25
C ARG A 414 12.50 4.37 -10.67
N GLU A 415 12.33 3.08 -10.87
CA GLU A 415 12.40 2.42 -12.17
C GLU A 415 11.01 1.90 -12.55
N VAL A 416 10.62 2.12 -13.80
CA VAL A 416 9.34 1.64 -14.34
C VAL A 416 9.61 0.83 -15.59
N THR A 417 9.16 -0.41 -15.59
CA THR A 417 9.25 -1.30 -16.75
C THR A 417 7.90 -1.88 -17.10
N ILE A 418 7.68 -2.12 -18.39
CA ILE A 418 6.54 -2.90 -18.89
C ILE A 418 7.08 -4.01 -19.78
N GLU A 419 6.81 -5.25 -19.40
CA GLU A 419 7.13 -6.44 -20.19
C GLU A 419 5.90 -6.91 -20.93
N LEU A 420 6.05 -7.20 -22.22
CA LEU A 420 4.94 -7.59 -23.10
C LEU A 420 5.34 -8.78 -23.95
N THR A 421 4.42 -9.72 -24.11
CA THR A 421 4.46 -10.71 -25.18
C THR A 421 3.29 -10.46 -26.14
N ALA A 422 3.54 -10.50 -27.44
CA ALA A 422 2.53 -10.31 -28.48
C ALA A 422 2.83 -11.16 -29.71
N VAL A 423 1.81 -11.40 -30.54
CA VAL A 423 2.02 -12.03 -31.86
C VAL A 423 2.56 -10.98 -32.83
N LEU A 424 3.67 -11.28 -33.50
CA LEU A 424 4.28 -10.39 -34.49
C LEU A 424 3.66 -10.61 -35.87
N GLU A 425 3.08 -9.56 -36.45
CA GLU A 425 2.54 -9.62 -37.81
C GLU A 425 3.64 -9.60 -38.88
N GLN A 426 3.36 -10.18 -40.06
CA GLN A 426 4.34 -10.50 -41.11
C GLN A 426 5.14 -9.30 -41.66
N TYR A 427 4.77 -8.05 -41.37
CA TYR A 427 5.45 -6.84 -41.85
C TYR A 427 5.69 -5.79 -40.78
N GLU A 428 5.47 -6.13 -39.50
CA GLU A 428 5.60 -5.19 -38.39
C GLU A 428 7.08 -4.95 -38.05
N ALA A 429 7.71 -4.01 -38.74
CA ALA A 429 9.11 -3.61 -38.51
C ALA A 429 9.26 -2.38 -37.60
N ASP A 430 8.16 -1.67 -37.30
CA ASP A 430 8.18 -0.40 -36.55
C ASP A 430 8.74 -0.56 -35.14
N LYS A 431 8.37 -1.63 -34.41
CA LYS A 431 8.86 -1.87 -33.05
C LYS A 431 10.36 -2.13 -33.01
N PHE A 432 10.90 -2.89 -33.98
CA PHE A 432 12.35 -3.05 -34.12
C PHE A 432 13.03 -1.73 -34.49
N HIS A 433 12.42 -0.92 -35.38
CA HIS A 433 12.95 0.40 -35.73
C HIS A 433 13.09 1.30 -34.50
N ARG A 434 12.04 1.39 -33.68
CA ARG A 434 12.04 2.17 -32.43
C ARG A 434 13.08 1.66 -31.43
N PHE A 435 13.25 0.35 -31.34
CA PHE A 435 14.28 -0.28 -30.51
C PHE A 435 15.70 0.13 -30.93
N HIS A 436 16.09 -0.11 -32.18
CA HIS A 436 17.48 0.14 -32.61
C HIS A 436 17.83 1.64 -32.72
N THR A 437 16.84 2.49 -32.96
CA THR A 437 17.02 3.96 -32.98
C THR A 437 16.87 4.62 -31.62
N ASN A 438 16.53 3.86 -30.57
CA ASN A 438 16.20 4.38 -29.24
C ASN A 438 15.13 5.49 -29.30
N GLN A 439 14.11 5.31 -30.15
CA GLN A 439 13.07 6.30 -30.37
C GLN A 439 12.15 6.37 -29.15
N THR A 440 11.87 7.59 -28.68
CA THR A 440 10.84 7.82 -27.68
C THR A 440 9.47 7.38 -28.21
N THR A 441 8.80 6.54 -27.42
CA THR A 441 7.46 6.04 -27.69
C THR A 441 6.59 6.27 -26.46
N ALA A 442 5.28 6.17 -26.64
CA ALA A 442 4.33 6.13 -25.55
C ALA A 442 3.65 4.77 -25.48
N PHE A 443 3.12 4.45 -24.30
CA PHE A 443 2.40 3.22 -24.01
C PHE A 443 1.10 3.55 -23.28
N ALA A 444 0.00 2.89 -23.64
CA ALA A 444 -1.22 2.88 -22.85
C ALA A 444 -1.83 1.49 -22.80
N TYR A 445 -2.34 1.11 -21.63
CA TYR A 445 -3.13 -0.10 -21.44
C TYR A 445 -4.46 0.25 -20.79
N ASN A 446 -5.55 0.08 -21.52
CA ASN A 446 -6.90 0.25 -21.02
C ASN A 446 -7.47 -1.11 -20.61
N PHE A 447 -7.97 -1.20 -19.40
CA PHE A 447 -8.52 -2.42 -18.82
C PHE A 447 -9.86 -2.18 -18.13
N GLY A 448 -10.68 -3.23 -17.99
CA GLY A 448 -11.96 -3.13 -17.30
C GLY A 448 -13.11 -3.85 -18.00
N GLU A 449 -14.33 -3.59 -17.53
CA GLU A 449 -15.54 -4.15 -18.13
C GLU A 449 -16.00 -3.34 -19.35
N LYS A 450 -16.51 -4.05 -20.37
CA LYS A 450 -17.18 -3.45 -21.53
C LYS A 450 -18.60 -4.00 -21.69
N SER A 451 -19.54 -3.12 -22.05
CA SER A 451 -20.90 -3.48 -22.44
C SER A 451 -21.22 -2.88 -23.81
N GLY A 452 -21.63 -3.72 -24.77
CA GLY A 452 -21.87 -3.28 -26.15
C GLY A 452 -20.64 -2.67 -26.84
N GLY A 453 -19.43 -3.05 -26.42
CA GLY A 453 -18.17 -2.48 -26.91
C GLY A 453 -17.72 -1.19 -26.22
N ASN A 454 -18.55 -0.62 -25.35
CA ASN A 454 -18.25 0.59 -24.58
C ASN A 454 -17.65 0.25 -23.23
N TRP A 455 -16.61 0.98 -22.81
CA TRP A 455 -16.12 0.94 -21.43
C TRP A 455 -17.23 1.37 -20.46
N ILE A 456 -17.37 0.64 -19.34
CA ILE A 456 -18.36 0.94 -18.30
C ILE A 456 -17.75 1.93 -17.30
N PRO A 457 -18.34 3.13 -17.10
CA PRO A 457 -17.83 4.10 -16.13
C PRO A 457 -17.80 3.55 -14.71
N GLY A 458 -16.76 3.88 -13.95
CA GLY A 458 -16.50 3.35 -12.61
C GLY A 458 -16.04 1.90 -12.58
N LYS A 459 -15.87 1.27 -13.75
CA LYS A 459 -15.48 -0.13 -13.92
C LYS A 459 -14.30 -0.35 -14.88
N CYS A 460 -13.57 0.71 -15.17
CA CYS A 460 -12.42 0.65 -16.06
C CYS A 460 -11.24 1.45 -15.50
N GLY A 461 -10.09 1.25 -16.11
CA GLY A 461 -8.87 1.92 -15.72
C GLY A 461 -7.87 1.95 -16.86
N ASN A 462 -6.77 2.64 -16.61
CA ASN A 462 -5.72 2.79 -17.59
C ASN A 462 -4.34 2.90 -16.92
N ILE A 463 -3.35 2.23 -17.49
CA ILE A 463 -1.93 2.44 -17.22
C ILE A 463 -1.36 3.22 -18.41
N TYR A 464 -0.65 4.30 -18.16
CA TYR A 464 -0.12 5.17 -19.21
C TYR A 464 1.31 5.60 -18.94
N MET A 465 2.17 5.41 -19.93
CA MET A 465 3.58 5.81 -19.91
C MET A 465 3.80 6.77 -21.10
N PRO A 466 3.83 8.10 -20.90
CA PRO A 466 3.96 9.06 -22.01
C PRO A 466 5.30 8.99 -22.72
N SER A 467 6.36 8.62 -21.99
CA SER A 467 7.74 8.66 -22.44
C SER A 467 8.43 7.36 -22.03
N CYS A 468 8.66 6.48 -23.00
CA CYS A 468 9.41 5.25 -22.81
C CYS A 468 10.24 4.91 -24.04
N THR A 469 11.19 3.99 -23.87
CA THR A 469 11.93 3.36 -24.98
C THR A 469 11.78 1.85 -24.89
N ILE A 470 11.92 1.18 -26.03
CA ILE A 470 12.05 -0.27 -26.04
C ILE A 470 13.49 -0.56 -25.59
N SER A 471 13.66 -1.23 -24.45
CA SER A 471 14.96 -1.55 -23.86
C SER A 471 15.40 -2.99 -24.14
N SER A 472 14.44 -3.86 -24.46
CA SER A 472 14.69 -5.24 -24.89
C SER A 472 13.74 -5.62 -26.02
N PHE A 473 14.23 -6.40 -26.98
CA PHE A 473 13.48 -6.91 -28.12
C PHE A 473 13.96 -8.32 -28.46
N LYS A 474 13.06 -9.30 -28.40
CA LYS A 474 13.34 -10.70 -28.69
C LYS A 474 12.19 -11.31 -29.50
N VAL A 475 12.55 -12.07 -30.53
CA VAL A 475 11.60 -12.85 -31.31
C VAL A 475 11.71 -14.31 -30.90
N SER A 476 10.59 -14.92 -30.54
CA SER A 476 10.49 -16.34 -30.17
C SER A 476 9.46 -17.06 -31.03
N ASP A 477 9.50 -18.40 -31.00
CA ASP A 477 8.49 -19.25 -31.63
C ASP A 477 7.54 -19.76 -30.55
N GLN A 478 6.25 -19.50 -30.71
CA GLN A 478 5.18 -19.96 -29.83
C GLN A 478 4.19 -20.79 -30.66
N ASP A 479 4.39 -22.10 -30.66
CA ASP A 479 3.55 -23.08 -31.37
C ASP A 479 3.37 -22.80 -32.88
N GLY A 480 4.44 -22.33 -33.55
CA GLY A 480 4.43 -22.02 -34.98
C GLY A 480 3.95 -20.61 -35.31
N LEU A 481 3.66 -19.79 -34.29
CA LEU A 481 3.46 -18.35 -34.42
C LEU A 481 4.73 -17.61 -33.96
N VAL A 482 5.08 -16.54 -34.68
CA VAL A 482 6.18 -15.68 -34.29
C VAL A 482 5.72 -14.76 -33.16
N ALA A 483 6.29 -14.94 -31.97
CA ALA A 483 6.04 -14.11 -30.80
C ALA A 483 7.11 -13.02 -30.67
N LEU A 484 6.69 -11.83 -30.27
CA LEU A 484 7.53 -10.70 -29.88
C LEU A 484 7.49 -10.58 -28.36
N GLU A 485 8.64 -10.72 -27.72
CA GLU A 485 8.89 -10.39 -26.32
C GLU A 485 9.65 -9.05 -26.28
N MET A 486 9.13 -8.06 -25.57
CA MET A 486 9.79 -6.77 -25.43
C MET A 486 9.60 -6.16 -24.05
N THR A 487 10.58 -5.34 -23.65
CA THR A 487 10.54 -4.54 -22.43
C THR A 487 10.53 -3.07 -22.80
N LEU A 488 9.60 -2.32 -22.22
CA LEU A 488 9.56 -0.87 -22.27
C LEU A 488 10.11 -0.32 -20.96
N THR A 489 11.00 0.66 -21.03
CA THR A 489 11.51 1.35 -19.84
C THR A 489 11.05 2.81 -19.88
N GLY A 490 10.33 3.21 -18.83
CA GLY A 490 9.85 4.58 -18.66
C GLY A 490 10.98 5.53 -18.27
N PHE A 491 10.91 6.78 -18.74
CA PHE A 491 11.88 7.80 -18.35
C PHE A 491 11.22 9.17 -18.23
N VAL A 492 11.80 10.01 -17.36
CA VAL A 492 11.37 11.40 -17.17
C VAL A 492 11.90 12.23 -18.35
N ASP A 493 11.01 12.96 -19.01
CA ASP A 493 11.42 13.82 -20.13
C ASP A 493 12.19 15.06 -19.66
N SER A 494 12.76 15.81 -20.61
CA SER A 494 13.56 17.02 -20.30
C SER A 494 12.79 18.11 -19.54
N SER A 495 11.46 18.03 -19.47
CA SER A 495 10.61 18.97 -18.73
C SER A 495 10.29 18.47 -17.32
N GLY A 496 10.83 17.32 -16.89
CA GLY A 496 10.57 16.75 -15.58
C GLY A 496 9.19 16.11 -15.46
N ASN A 497 8.50 15.83 -16.57
CA ASN A 497 7.17 15.23 -16.50
C ASN A 497 7.29 13.76 -16.08
N GLY A 498 6.36 13.33 -15.23
CA GLY A 498 6.29 11.95 -14.72
C GLY A 498 6.26 10.91 -15.83
N GLU A 499 6.87 9.77 -15.52
CA GLU A 499 7.15 8.65 -16.43
C GLU A 499 6.00 7.66 -16.55
N ILE A 500 5.13 7.53 -15.54
CA ILE A 500 4.02 6.55 -15.50
C ILE A 500 2.81 7.16 -14.81
N TYR A 501 1.60 6.75 -15.19
CA TYR A 501 0.34 7.20 -14.59
C TYR A 501 -0.62 6.02 -14.53
N LEU A 502 -1.42 5.95 -13.48
CA LEU A 502 -2.44 4.92 -13.31
C LEU A 502 -3.77 5.60 -13.01
N ASN A 503 -4.80 5.22 -13.75
CA ASN A 503 -6.12 5.82 -13.70
C ASN A 503 -7.19 4.77 -13.39
N PHE A 504 -8.18 5.15 -12.56
CA PHE A 504 -9.48 4.47 -12.48
C PHE A 504 -10.57 5.44 -12.94
N LEU A 505 -11.46 4.94 -13.81
CA LEU A 505 -12.39 5.72 -14.63
C LEU A 505 -13.80 5.16 -14.59
#